data_AF-A0A1V2PBJ5-F1
#
_entry.id   AF-A0A1V2PBJ5-F1
#
_cell.length_a   1.000
_cell.length_b   1.000
_cell.length_c   1.000
_cell.angle_alpha   90.00
_cell.angle_beta   90.00
_cell.angle_gamma   90.00
#
_symmetry.space_group_name_H-M   'P 1'
#
loop_
_entity.id
_entity.type
_entity.pdbx_description
1 polymer ?
#
loop_
_entity_poly.entity_id
_entity_poly.type
_entity_poly.pdbx_seq_one_letter_code
_entity_poly.pdbx_strand_id
1 'polypeptide(L)'
;MSEPDFDSERLAERNAELRRQVDHMTGEVRRRTEGLKQAQARMAALTGEARSDDGVVQAKVDMTGQLTELTLSSHAFERGTPADLAAEITRVIRAATTDVRTEVRREASRFTPDDDLIDLPDLVPGAPSLRDLFKGA
;
A
#
# COMPACT_ATOMS: atom_id res chain seq x y z
N MET A 1 -6.34 -58.10 -30.62
CA MET A 1 -5.89 -57.84 -29.25
C MET A 1 -5.66 -56.35 -29.16
N SER A 2 -6.58 -55.64 -28.50
CA SER A 2 -6.55 -54.18 -28.39
C SER A 2 -6.30 -53.84 -26.93
N GLU A 3 -5.12 -53.31 -26.62
CA GLU A 3 -4.86 -52.61 -25.36
C GLU A 3 -4.48 -51.16 -25.69
N PRO A 4 -5.45 -50.22 -25.65
CA PRO A 4 -5.10 -48.79 -25.62
C PRO A 4 -5.82 -47.98 -24.51
N ASP A 5 -6.64 -48.60 -23.65
CA ASP A 5 -7.52 -47.83 -22.74
C ASP A 5 -6.77 -47.29 -21.50
N PHE A 6 -5.96 -48.13 -20.84
CA PHE A 6 -5.27 -47.79 -19.58
C PHE A 6 -4.26 -46.64 -19.69
N ASP A 7 -3.57 -46.50 -20.82
CA ASP A 7 -2.60 -45.41 -21.02
C ASP A 7 -3.30 -44.06 -21.26
N SER A 8 -4.44 -44.08 -21.95
CA SER A 8 -5.22 -42.87 -22.21
C SER A 8 -5.88 -42.32 -20.93
N GLU A 9 -6.39 -43.21 -20.08
CA GLU A 9 -7.03 -42.87 -18.82
C GLU A 9 -6.02 -42.28 -17.81
N ARG A 10 -4.83 -42.88 -17.69
CA ARG A 10 -3.73 -42.34 -16.86
C ARG A 10 -3.23 -40.97 -17.35
N LEU A 11 -3.15 -40.77 -18.66
CA LEU A 11 -2.78 -39.49 -19.25
C LEU A 11 -3.85 -38.42 -18.99
N ALA A 12 -5.13 -38.79 -19.02
CA ALA A 12 -6.24 -37.92 -18.71
C ALA A 12 -6.24 -37.51 -17.23
N GLU A 13 -6.03 -38.46 -16.30
CA GLU A 13 -5.90 -38.20 -14.87
C GLU A 13 -4.74 -37.26 -14.55
N ARG A 14 -3.57 -37.51 -15.14
CA ARG A 14 -2.38 -36.67 -14.94
C ARG A 14 -2.57 -35.26 -15.49
N ASN A 15 -3.20 -35.12 -16.66
CA ASN A 15 -3.56 -33.80 -17.20
C ASN A 15 -4.58 -33.08 -16.31
N ALA A 16 -5.55 -33.80 -15.75
CA ALA A 16 -6.53 -33.21 -14.84
C ALA A 16 -5.88 -32.71 -13.54
N GLU A 17 -4.90 -33.44 -12.99
CA GLU A 17 -4.13 -33.01 -11.83
C GLU A 17 -3.28 -31.76 -12.13
N LEU A 18 -2.57 -31.75 -13.27
CA LEU A 18 -1.80 -30.58 -13.70
C LEU A 18 -2.68 -29.34 -13.87
N ARG A 19 -3.88 -29.50 -14.45
CA ARG A 19 -4.85 -28.40 -14.58
C ARG A 19 -5.29 -27.87 -13.22
N ARG A 20 -5.63 -28.75 -12.27
CA ARG A 20 -5.98 -28.34 -10.89
C ARG A 20 -4.85 -27.58 -10.21
N GLN A 21 -3.61 -28.02 -10.40
CA GLN A 21 -2.43 -27.36 -9.83
C GLN A 21 -2.22 -25.97 -10.43
N VAL A 22 -2.34 -25.83 -11.76
CA VAL A 22 -2.27 -24.54 -12.46
C VAL A 22 -3.40 -23.61 -12.02
N ASP A 23 -4.63 -24.12 -11.90
CA ASP A 23 -5.79 -23.34 -11.44
C ASP A 23 -5.58 -22.84 -10.01
N HIS A 24 -5.05 -23.69 -9.12
CA HIS A 24 -4.72 -23.31 -7.76
C HIS A 24 -3.63 -22.22 -7.71
N MET A 25 -2.54 -22.40 -8.45
CA MET A 25 -1.45 -21.41 -8.54
C MET A 25 -1.94 -20.07 -9.09
N THR A 26 -2.74 -20.09 -10.15
CA THR A 26 -3.33 -18.89 -10.74
C THR A 26 -4.28 -18.19 -9.76
N GLY A 27 -5.05 -18.98 -8.99
CA GLY A 27 -5.90 -18.46 -7.92
C GLY A 27 -5.11 -17.78 -6.81
N GLU A 28 -3.99 -18.38 -6.38
CA GLU A 28 -3.07 -17.80 -5.41
C GLU A 28 -2.45 -16.48 -5.90
N VAL A 29 -1.92 -16.45 -7.14
CA VAL A 29 -1.36 -15.23 -7.73
C VAL A 29 -2.40 -14.12 -7.82
N ARG A 30 -3.64 -14.45 -8.21
CA ARG A 30 -4.73 -13.47 -8.30
C ARG A 30 -5.08 -12.91 -6.93
N ARG A 31 -5.19 -13.76 -5.89
CA ARG A 31 -5.42 -13.32 -4.50
C ARG A 31 -4.33 -12.38 -4.02
N ARG A 32 -3.06 -12.72 -4.26
CA ARG A 32 -1.91 -11.88 -3.86
C ARG A 32 -1.90 -10.53 -4.59
N THR A 33 -2.15 -10.55 -5.90
CA THR A 33 -2.25 -9.31 -6.70
C THR A 33 -3.36 -8.40 -6.19
N GLU A 34 -4.52 -8.96 -5.83
CA GLU A 34 -5.62 -8.18 -5.27
C GLU A 34 -5.28 -7.61 -3.89
N GLY A 35 -4.64 -8.40 -3.02
CA GLY A 35 -4.13 -7.93 -1.73
C GLY A 35 -3.15 -6.76 -1.87
N LEU A 36 -2.26 -6.81 -2.86
CA LEU A 36 -1.32 -5.74 -3.15
C LEU A 36 -2.03 -4.47 -3.63
N LYS A 37 -3.01 -4.58 -4.53
CA LYS A 37 -3.81 -3.42 -5.00
C LYS A 37 -4.53 -2.73 -3.85
N GLN A 38 -5.13 -3.50 -2.95
CA GLN A 38 -5.81 -2.94 -1.79
C GLN A 38 -4.83 -2.27 -0.82
N ALA A 39 -3.63 -2.83 -0.65
CA ALA A 39 -2.58 -2.21 0.14
C ALA A 39 -2.13 -0.87 -0.46
N GLN A 40 -1.89 -0.83 -1.78
CA GLN A 40 -1.55 0.40 -2.49
C GLN A 40 -2.65 1.46 -2.36
N ALA A 41 -3.91 1.07 -2.49
CA ALA A 41 -5.04 1.98 -2.31
C ALA A 41 -5.13 2.54 -0.89
N ARG A 42 -4.90 1.71 0.14
CA ARG A 42 -4.85 2.17 1.55
C ARG A 42 -3.73 3.17 1.79
N MET A 43 -2.52 2.87 1.28
CA MET A 43 -1.37 3.78 1.38
C MET A 43 -1.64 5.12 0.68
N ALA A 44 -2.22 5.10 -0.52
CA ALA A 44 -2.54 6.30 -1.27
C ALA A 44 -3.64 7.17 -0.60
N ALA A 45 -4.49 6.55 0.20
CA ALA A 45 -5.54 7.24 0.96
C ALA A 45 -5.05 7.78 2.32
N LEU A 46 -3.78 7.55 2.71
CA LEU A 46 -3.23 8.09 3.94
C LEU A 46 -3.15 9.61 3.88
N THR A 47 -3.70 10.25 4.90
CA THR A 47 -3.66 11.70 5.09
C THR A 47 -3.27 11.99 6.53
N GLY A 48 -2.43 13.01 6.73
CA GLY A 48 -2.18 13.55 8.07
C GLY A 48 -3.11 14.72 8.33
N GLU A 49 -3.54 14.86 9.57
CA GLU A 49 -4.39 15.96 9.99
C GLU A 49 -3.86 16.57 11.28
N ALA A 50 -3.87 17.90 11.36
CA ALA A 50 -3.59 18.60 12.60
C ALA A 50 -4.50 19.81 12.76
N ARG A 51 -4.68 20.22 14.02
CA ARG A 51 -5.47 21.38 14.41
C ARG A 51 -4.71 22.23 15.41
N SER A 52 -4.94 23.54 15.38
CA SER A 52 -4.49 24.44 16.44
C SER A 52 -5.25 24.18 17.74
N ASP A 53 -4.65 24.56 18.87
CA ASP A 53 -5.19 24.29 20.22
C ASP A 53 -6.50 25.04 20.50
N ASP A 54 -6.65 26.22 19.88
CA ASP A 54 -7.86 27.03 19.92
C ASP A 54 -8.92 26.60 18.89
N GLY A 55 -8.59 25.60 18.07
CA GLY A 55 -9.44 25.04 17.04
C GLY A 55 -9.67 25.95 15.83
N VAL A 56 -8.94 27.05 15.71
CA VAL A 56 -9.10 28.05 14.66
C VAL A 56 -8.55 27.60 13.32
N VAL A 57 -7.47 26.83 13.31
CA VAL A 57 -6.78 26.36 12.12
C VAL A 57 -6.78 24.85 12.08
N GLN A 58 -7.13 24.28 10.93
CA GLN A 58 -7.04 22.85 10.66
C GLN A 58 -6.36 22.66 9.30
N ALA A 59 -5.38 21.76 9.24
CA ALA A 59 -4.69 21.42 7.99
C ALA A 59 -4.74 19.92 7.76
N LYS A 60 -4.98 19.53 6.50
CA LYS A 60 -4.81 18.16 6.02
C LYS A 60 -3.74 18.09 4.96
N VAL A 61 -2.92 17.07 5.05
CA VAL A 61 -1.85 16.79 4.09
C VAL A 61 -2.01 15.38 3.53
N ASP A 62 -1.55 15.18 2.30
CA ASP A 62 -1.43 13.85 1.72
C ASP A 62 -0.22 13.07 2.29
N MET A 63 -0.07 11.81 1.88
CA MET A 63 1.04 10.94 2.27
C MET A 63 2.44 11.50 1.95
N THR A 64 2.57 12.43 1.00
CA THR A 64 3.84 13.08 0.65
C THR A 64 4.14 14.29 1.54
N GLY A 65 3.15 14.71 2.34
CA GLY A 65 3.21 15.90 3.18
C GLY A 65 2.79 17.18 2.44
N GLN A 66 2.19 17.07 1.24
CA GLN A 66 1.64 18.23 0.56
C GLN A 66 0.30 18.61 1.16
N LEU A 67 0.08 19.92 1.35
CA LEU A 67 -1.17 20.48 1.85
C LEU A 67 -2.29 20.26 0.84
N THR A 68 -3.34 19.55 1.23
CA THR A 68 -4.52 19.29 0.40
C THR A 68 -5.73 20.11 0.84
N GLU A 69 -5.81 20.44 2.13
CA GLU A 69 -6.91 21.22 2.70
C GLU A 69 -6.40 22.12 3.83
N LEU A 70 -6.85 23.38 3.84
CA LEU A 70 -6.65 24.32 4.94
C LEU A 70 -7.99 24.94 5.28
N THR A 71 -8.42 24.77 6.53
CA THR A 71 -9.67 25.32 7.05
C THR A 71 -9.37 26.31 8.15
N LEU A 72 -9.91 27.52 8.00
CA LEU A 72 -9.86 28.59 8.99
C LEU A 72 -11.27 28.83 9.52
N SER A 73 -11.42 28.84 10.85
CA SER A 73 -12.70 29.20 11.47
C SER A 73 -13.01 30.69 11.26
N SER A 74 -14.28 31.08 11.40
CA SER A 74 -14.71 32.49 11.38
C SER A 74 -14.01 33.34 12.45
N HIS A 75 -13.57 32.73 13.55
CA HIS A 75 -12.86 33.40 14.64
C HIS A 75 -11.36 33.60 14.36
N ALA A 76 -10.83 33.13 13.23
CA ALA A 76 -9.40 33.25 12.88
C ALA A 76 -8.91 34.69 12.77
N PHE A 77 -9.82 35.62 12.48
CA PHE A 77 -9.52 37.04 12.35
C PHE A 77 -9.94 37.85 13.58
N GLU A 78 -10.57 37.21 14.57
CA GLU A 78 -11.04 37.87 15.78
C GLU A 78 -9.99 37.89 16.89
N ARG A 79 -9.04 36.96 16.86
CA ARG A 79 -8.00 36.82 17.89
C ARG A 79 -6.61 36.96 17.26
N GLY A 80 -5.84 37.94 17.73
CA GLY A 80 -4.43 38.11 17.38
C GLY A 80 -4.17 38.96 16.13
N THR A 81 -2.92 38.95 15.69
CA THR A 81 -2.48 39.66 14.49
C THR A 81 -2.37 38.70 13.30
N PRO A 82 -2.37 39.20 12.06
CA PRO A 82 -2.10 38.36 10.88
C PRO A 82 -0.78 37.60 10.95
N ALA A 83 0.22 38.14 11.66
CA ALA A 83 1.50 37.48 11.87
C ALA A 83 1.37 36.25 12.78
N ASP A 84 0.55 36.36 13.84
CA ASP A 84 0.30 35.25 14.76
C ASP A 84 -0.44 34.12 14.04
N LEU A 85 -1.47 34.46 13.24
CA LEU A 85 -2.21 33.48 12.44
C LEU A 85 -1.31 32.77 11.43
N ALA A 86 -0.40 33.49 10.76
CA ALA A 86 0.55 32.88 9.83
C ALA A 86 1.51 31.90 10.53
N ALA A 87 1.97 32.25 11.75
CA ALA A 87 2.79 31.37 12.56
C ALA A 87 2.03 30.12 13.00
N GLU A 88 0.77 30.27 13.40
CA GLU A 88 -0.13 29.19 13.78
C GLU A 88 -0.40 28.24 12.62
N ILE A 89 -0.75 28.75 11.44
CA ILE A 89 -0.93 27.95 10.22
C ILE A 89 0.34 27.15 9.92
N THR A 90 1.49 27.80 9.95
CA THR A 90 2.77 27.14 9.71
C THR A 90 3.04 26.01 10.70
N ARG A 91 2.72 26.22 11.99
CA ARG A 91 2.85 25.21 13.04
C ARG A 91 1.92 24.02 12.79
N VAL A 92 0.65 24.27 12.48
CA VAL A 92 -0.35 23.23 12.25
C VAL A 92 -0.02 22.40 11.01
N ILE A 93 0.40 23.03 9.90
CA ILE A 93 0.81 22.31 8.69
C ILE A 93 2.01 21.40 8.99
N ARG A 94 3.03 21.91 9.70
CA ARG A 94 4.19 21.08 10.10
C ARG A 94 3.78 19.89 10.96
N ALA A 95 2.85 20.09 11.89
CA ALA A 95 2.32 19.02 12.72
C ALA A 95 1.60 17.95 11.86
N ALA A 96 0.76 18.36 10.91
CA ALA A 96 0.10 17.44 9.97
C ALA A 96 1.12 16.66 9.12
N THR A 97 2.19 17.32 8.65
CA THR A 97 3.29 16.64 7.93
C THR A 97 4.05 15.64 8.80
N THR A 98 4.27 15.94 10.08
CA THR A 98 4.91 14.99 11.01
C THR A 98 3.99 13.81 11.31
N ASP A 99 2.70 14.06 11.47
CA ASP A 99 1.67 13.04 11.69
C ASP A 99 1.62 12.05 10.52
N VAL A 100 1.46 12.54 9.28
CA VAL A 100 1.39 11.66 8.11
C VAL A 100 2.67 10.84 7.91
N ARG A 101 3.85 11.40 8.18
CA ARG A 101 5.12 10.65 8.09
C ARG A 101 5.19 9.50 9.09
N THR A 102 4.61 9.70 10.28
CA THR A 102 4.53 8.67 11.31
C THR A 102 3.55 7.57 10.89
N GLU A 103 2.40 7.95 10.35
CA GLU A 103 1.37 7.06 9.82
C GLU A 103 1.92 6.22 8.65
N VAL A 104 2.54 6.86 7.67
CA VAL A 104 3.18 6.22 6.50
C VAL A 104 4.26 5.24 6.94
N ARG A 105 5.12 5.61 7.89
CA ARG A 105 6.16 4.70 8.41
C ARG A 105 5.55 3.48 9.11
N ARG A 106 4.48 3.69 9.89
CA ARG A 106 3.76 2.62 10.58
C ARG A 106 3.13 1.67 9.57
N GLU A 107 2.48 2.19 8.55
CA GLU A 107 1.80 1.36 7.55
C GLU A 107 2.80 0.65 6.63
N ALA A 108 3.88 1.31 6.21
CA ALA A 108 4.96 0.69 5.45
C ALA A 108 5.63 -0.49 6.18
N SER A 109 5.74 -0.41 7.51
CA SER A 109 6.29 -1.51 8.32
C SER A 109 5.46 -2.80 8.27
N ARG A 110 4.16 -2.72 7.92
CA ARG A 110 3.31 -3.91 7.73
C ARG A 110 3.56 -4.64 6.41
N PHE A 111 4.14 -3.94 5.44
CA PHE A 111 4.38 -4.45 4.08
C PHE A 111 5.86 -4.67 3.78
N THR A 112 6.75 -4.23 4.68
CA THR A 112 8.16 -4.61 4.58
C THR A 112 8.17 -6.13 4.81
N PRO A 113 8.52 -6.92 3.79
CA PRO A 113 8.74 -8.33 4.02
C PRO A 113 9.82 -8.42 5.09
N ASP A 114 9.71 -9.37 6.01
CA ASP A 114 10.92 -9.88 6.65
C ASP A 114 11.97 -10.12 5.53
N ASP A 115 13.27 -9.98 5.81
CA ASP A 115 14.36 -10.32 4.87
C ASP A 115 14.20 -11.72 4.22
N ASP A 116 13.28 -12.54 4.74
CA ASP A 116 12.79 -13.85 4.31
C ASP A 116 11.84 -13.89 3.09
N LEU A 117 11.65 -12.80 2.32
CA LEU A 117 10.94 -12.92 1.04
C LEU A 117 11.76 -13.81 0.08
N ILE A 118 11.35 -15.07 -0.06
CA ILE A 118 11.92 -16.03 -1.02
C ILE A 118 11.76 -15.43 -2.42
N ASP A 119 12.88 -15.26 -3.13
CA ASP A 119 12.89 -14.64 -4.44
C ASP A 119 12.41 -15.64 -5.51
N LEU A 120 11.76 -15.16 -6.56
CA LEU A 120 11.27 -16.06 -7.62
C LEU A 120 12.37 -16.90 -8.30
N PRO A 121 13.60 -16.40 -8.50
CA PRO A 121 14.72 -17.20 -9.02
C PRO A 121 15.09 -18.38 -8.12
N ASP A 122 14.83 -18.30 -6.82
CA ASP A 122 15.13 -19.37 -5.85
C ASP A 122 14.09 -20.50 -5.93
N LEU A 123 12.90 -20.22 -6.46
CA LEU A 123 11.79 -21.18 -6.63
C LEU A 123 11.68 -21.71 -8.06
N VAL A 124 11.93 -20.85 -9.05
CA VAL A 124 11.75 -21.15 -10.47
C VAL A 124 12.98 -20.64 -11.24
N PRO A 125 13.85 -21.56 -11.71
CA PRO A 125 15.01 -21.18 -12.51
C PRO A 125 14.59 -20.41 -13.77
N GLY A 126 15.12 -19.21 -13.95
CA GLY A 126 14.85 -18.35 -15.12
C GLY A 126 13.72 -17.33 -14.95
N ALA A 127 13.04 -17.28 -13.81
CA ALA A 127 12.08 -16.23 -13.50
C ALA A 127 12.78 -14.91 -13.09
N PRO A 128 12.20 -13.73 -13.39
CA PRO A 128 12.72 -12.45 -12.93
C PRO A 128 12.58 -12.27 -11.41
N SER A 129 13.53 -11.55 -10.78
CA SER A 129 13.52 -11.27 -9.35
C SER A 129 12.37 -10.34 -8.95
N LEU A 130 11.72 -10.64 -7.82
CA LEU A 130 10.73 -9.74 -7.23
C LEU A 130 11.40 -8.54 -6.56
N ARG A 131 12.63 -8.70 -6.06
CA ARG A 131 13.35 -7.62 -5.37
C ARG A 131 13.62 -6.44 -6.30
N ASP A 132 13.81 -6.71 -7.59
CA ASP A 132 14.05 -5.67 -8.59
C ASP A 132 12.79 -4.86 -8.91
N LEU A 133 11.58 -5.44 -8.74
CA LEU A 133 10.31 -4.71 -8.90
C LEU A 133 10.09 -3.69 -7.78
N PHE A 134 10.60 -3.95 -6.57
CA PHE A 134 10.44 -3.06 -5.42
C PHE A 134 11.53 -1.98 -5.31
N LYS A 135 12.67 -2.15 -6.01
CA LYS A 135 13.74 -1.14 -6.06
C LYS A 135 13.45 0.00 -7.06
N GLY A 136 12.43 -0.14 -7.89
CA GLY A 136 12.06 0.82 -8.93
C GLY A 136 10.87 1.74 -8.61
N ALA A 137 10.39 1.75 -7.35
CA ALA A 137 9.28 2.59 -6.88
C ALA A 137 9.79 3.77 -6.03
#